data_AF-A0A328Q1W3-F1
#
_entry.id   AF-A0A328Q1W3-F1
#
_cell.length_a   1.000
_cell.length_b   1.000
_cell.length_c   1.000
_cell.angle_alpha   90.00
_cell.angle_beta   90.00
_cell.angle_gamma   90.00
#
_symmetry.space_group_name_H-M   'P 1'
#
loop_
_entity.id
_entity.type
_entity.pdbx_description
1 polymer ?
#
loop_
_entity_poly.entity_id
_entity_poly.type
_entity_poly.pdbx_seq_one_letter_code
_entity_poly.pdbx_strand_id
1 'polypeptide(L)'
;AVEGDPHDIGKNLIVMFLNANGYEAVDLGRDVPNTKVVEAVKENKPVLVTATALMTTTMTAFGKIIALMQEAGLDTPFGCGGGAVRRDFVEETPQTFYGVEAYHVPKLADAIVDDGKTWEDIRKEYSDIVGEYVAAYS
;
A
#
# COMPACT_ATOMS: atom_id res chain seq x y z
N ALA A 1 1.35 9.72 -2.54
CA ALA A 1 -0.01 9.88 -3.10
C ALA A 1 0.09 9.67 -4.60
N VAL A 2 -0.89 8.99 -5.18
CA VAL A 2 -0.86 8.60 -6.59
C VAL A 2 -0.96 9.79 -7.54
N GLU A 3 -0.72 9.55 -8.82
CA GLU A 3 -0.85 10.52 -9.90
C GLU A 3 -2.22 11.22 -9.88
N GLY A 4 -2.21 12.54 -10.00
CA GLY A 4 -3.37 13.41 -9.92
C GLY A 4 -3.87 13.70 -8.50
N ASP A 5 -3.26 13.13 -7.46
CA ASP A 5 -3.70 13.29 -6.07
C ASP A 5 -2.72 14.14 -5.23
N PRO A 6 -3.09 15.39 -4.85
CA PRO A 6 -2.22 16.27 -4.09
C PRO A 6 -2.27 16.04 -2.57
N HIS A 7 -3.12 15.13 -2.08
CA HIS A 7 -3.33 14.92 -0.65
C HIS A 7 -2.26 14.00 -0.05
N ASP A 8 -1.57 14.47 0.99
CA ASP A 8 -0.38 13.82 1.54
C ASP A 8 -0.43 13.51 3.04
N ILE A 9 -1.46 13.96 3.78
CA ILE A 9 -1.56 13.75 5.23
C ILE A 9 -1.51 12.25 5.58
N GLY A 10 -2.36 11.43 4.95
CA GLY A 10 -2.39 9.99 5.22
C GLY A 10 -1.05 9.31 4.89
N LYS A 11 -0.43 9.68 3.77
CA LYS A 11 0.90 9.20 3.38
C LYS A 11 1.97 9.60 4.40
N ASN A 12 1.96 10.85 4.88
CA ASN A 12 2.90 11.34 5.88
C ASN A 12 2.76 10.59 7.21
N LEU A 13 1.53 10.23 7.61
CA LEU A 13 1.30 9.40 8.79
C LEU A 13 1.89 8.00 8.62
N ILE A 14 1.70 7.37 7.45
CA ILE A 14 2.29 6.05 7.15
C ILE A 14 3.82 6.10 7.26
N VAL A 15 4.46 7.10 6.62
CA VAL A 15 5.92 7.30 6.70
C VAL A 15 6.37 7.47 8.15
N MET A 16 5.65 8.28 8.94
CA MET A 16 5.93 8.47 10.36
C MET A 16 5.85 7.16 11.15
N PHE A 17 4.78 6.37 10.97
CA PHE A 17 4.62 5.10 11.67
C PHE A 17 5.66 4.06 11.26
N LEU A 18 6.00 3.95 9.98
CA LEU A 18 7.05 3.07 9.49
C LEU A 18 8.41 3.43 10.11
N ASN A 19 8.80 4.71 10.05
CA ASN A 19 10.05 5.19 10.65
C ASN A 19 10.10 4.95 12.16
N ALA A 20 8.98 5.17 12.87
CA ALA A 20 8.88 4.92 14.30
C ALA A 20 9.03 3.43 14.68
N ASN A 21 8.73 2.51 13.75
CA ASN A 21 8.88 1.07 13.92
C ASN A 21 10.17 0.52 13.28
N GLY A 22 11.12 1.39 12.92
CA GLY A 22 12.45 0.96 12.44
C GLY A 22 12.55 0.63 10.96
N TYR A 23 11.49 0.87 10.17
CA TYR A 23 11.53 0.75 8.72
C TYR A 23 12.13 2.01 8.07
N GLU A 24 12.84 1.83 6.96
CA GLU A 24 13.24 2.92 6.09
C GLU A 24 12.15 3.16 5.03
N ALA A 25 11.42 4.27 5.15
CA ALA A 25 10.38 4.62 4.19
C ALA A 25 10.92 5.53 3.08
N VAL A 26 10.97 5.03 1.84
CA VAL A 26 11.25 5.83 0.65
C VAL A 26 9.99 6.60 0.23
N ASP A 27 9.93 7.87 0.58
CA ASP A 27 8.79 8.74 0.28
C ASP A 27 8.90 9.39 -1.11
N LEU A 28 8.03 8.98 -2.03
CA LEU A 28 7.97 9.54 -3.39
C LEU A 28 7.21 10.88 -3.47
N GLY A 29 6.51 11.28 -2.39
CA GLY A 29 5.75 12.52 -2.30
C GLY A 29 4.28 12.40 -2.74
N ARG A 30 3.78 13.45 -3.38
CA ARG A 30 2.39 13.58 -3.88
C ARG A 30 2.36 13.78 -5.38
N ASP A 31 1.23 13.49 -6.01
CA ASP A 31 1.06 13.56 -7.46
C ASP A 31 2.18 12.78 -8.19
N VAL A 32 2.41 11.54 -7.76
CA VAL A 32 3.53 10.72 -8.23
C VAL A 32 3.13 9.99 -9.52
N PRO A 33 3.84 10.20 -10.65
CA PRO A 33 3.57 9.48 -11.88
C PRO A 33 3.68 7.96 -11.69
N ASN A 34 2.80 7.20 -12.34
CA ASN A 34 2.77 5.74 -12.16
C ASN A 34 4.12 5.06 -12.52
N THR A 35 4.80 5.56 -13.56
CA THR A 35 6.12 5.05 -13.97
C THR A 35 7.19 5.27 -12.92
N LYS A 36 7.15 6.40 -12.21
CA LYS A 36 8.11 6.73 -11.15
C LYS A 36 7.98 5.78 -9.96
N VAL A 37 6.77 5.30 -9.67
CA VAL A 37 6.56 4.26 -8.65
C VAL A 37 7.28 2.97 -9.05
N VAL A 38 7.11 2.54 -10.30
CA VAL A 38 7.74 1.31 -10.82
C VAL A 38 9.28 1.43 -10.83
N GLU A 39 9.81 2.58 -11.22
CA GLU A 39 11.25 2.87 -11.16
C GLU A 39 11.79 2.77 -9.73
N ALA A 40 11.09 3.38 -8.77
CA ALA A 40 11.49 3.34 -7.37
C ALA A 40 11.45 1.92 -6.80
N VAL A 41 10.47 1.09 -7.19
CA VAL A 41 10.41 -0.32 -6.78
C VAL A 41 11.59 -1.12 -7.35
N LYS A 42 11.98 -0.88 -8.61
CA LYS A 42 13.15 -1.53 -9.23
C LYS A 42 14.45 -1.16 -8.54
N GLU A 43 14.61 0.12 -8.21
CA GLU A 43 15.82 0.65 -7.58
C GLU A 43 15.98 0.20 -6.13
N ASN A 44 14.92 0.33 -5.33
CA ASN A 44 14.98 0.15 -3.89
C ASN A 44 14.62 -1.28 -3.45
N LYS A 45 13.95 -2.06 -4.31
CA LYS A 45 13.48 -3.44 -4.02
C LYS A 45 12.76 -3.53 -2.66
N PRO A 46 11.73 -2.71 -2.41
CA PRO A 46 11.07 -2.66 -1.12
C PRO A 46 10.37 -3.98 -0.79
N VAL A 47 10.20 -4.26 0.49
CA VAL A 47 9.39 -5.39 0.99
C VAL A 47 7.89 -5.12 0.87
N LEU A 48 7.50 -3.85 0.89
CA LEU A 48 6.11 -3.39 0.82
C LEU A 48 6.07 -2.04 0.10
N VAL A 49 5.11 -1.88 -0.82
CA VAL A 49 4.75 -0.58 -1.39
C VAL A 49 3.43 -0.11 -0.78
N THR A 50 3.32 1.18 -0.48
CA THR A 50 2.04 1.78 -0.06
C THR A 50 1.67 2.93 -0.97
N ALA A 51 0.38 3.08 -1.27
CA ALA A 51 -0.12 4.21 -2.02
C ALA A 51 -1.46 4.72 -1.47
N THR A 52 -1.66 6.02 -1.61
CA THR A 52 -2.83 6.72 -1.08
C THR A 52 -3.57 7.48 -2.17
N ALA A 53 -4.91 7.48 -2.07
CA ALA A 53 -5.81 8.32 -2.87
C ALA A 53 -6.95 8.87 -1.99
N LEU A 54 -7.35 10.12 -2.21
CA LEU A 54 -8.47 10.77 -1.52
C LEU A 54 -9.63 11.14 -2.47
N MET A 55 -9.45 10.93 -3.78
CA MET A 55 -10.49 11.17 -4.78
C MET A 55 -10.82 9.88 -5.53
N THR A 56 -12.10 9.65 -5.82
CA THR A 56 -12.53 8.47 -6.59
C THR A 56 -11.90 8.42 -7.98
N THR A 57 -11.60 9.57 -8.57
CA THR A 57 -10.94 9.68 -9.87
C THR A 57 -9.47 9.21 -9.84
N THR A 58 -8.77 9.42 -8.71
CA THR A 58 -7.33 9.10 -8.58
C THR A 58 -7.08 7.65 -8.17
N MET A 59 -8.06 6.97 -7.57
CA MET A 59 -7.96 5.55 -7.19
C MET A 59 -7.62 4.61 -8.36
N THR A 60 -8.03 4.95 -9.58
CA THR A 60 -7.74 4.17 -10.79
C THR A 60 -6.24 4.03 -11.06
N ALA A 61 -5.40 4.86 -10.46
CA ALA A 61 -3.95 4.76 -10.54
C ALA A 61 -3.40 3.45 -9.93
N PHE A 62 -4.04 2.89 -8.90
CA PHE A 62 -3.56 1.65 -8.27
C PHE A 62 -3.44 0.51 -9.28
N GLY A 63 -4.53 0.22 -10.01
CA GLY A 63 -4.51 -0.83 -11.04
C GLY A 63 -3.52 -0.56 -12.18
N LYS A 64 -3.34 0.72 -12.56
CA LYS A 64 -2.35 1.10 -13.59
C LYS A 64 -0.92 0.84 -13.13
N ILE A 65 -0.60 1.16 -11.88
CA ILE A 65 0.72 0.89 -11.29
C ILE A 65 0.97 -0.61 -11.25
N ILE A 66 0.00 -1.41 -10.79
CA ILE A 66 0.14 -2.86 -10.71
C ILE A 66 0.34 -3.48 -12.10
N ALA A 67 -0.39 -3.03 -13.13
CA ALA A 67 -0.17 -3.50 -14.49
C ALA A 67 1.28 -3.26 -14.95
N LEU A 68 1.83 -2.07 -14.71
CA LEU A 68 3.22 -1.75 -15.04
C LEU A 68 4.23 -2.54 -14.19
N MET A 69 3.91 -2.82 -12.92
CA MET A 69 4.74 -3.67 -12.05
C MET A 69 4.78 -5.10 -12.59
N GLN A 70 3.64 -5.66 -12.97
CA GLN A 70 3.54 -7.01 -13.55
C GLN A 70 4.27 -7.12 -14.89
N GLU A 71 4.13 -6.13 -15.78
CA GLU A 71 4.90 -6.05 -17.04
C GLU A 71 6.41 -6.01 -16.78
N ALA A 72 6.84 -5.40 -15.67
CA ALA A 72 8.22 -5.35 -15.24
C ALA A 72 8.69 -6.59 -14.46
N GLY A 73 7.83 -7.58 -14.24
CA GLY A 73 8.13 -8.79 -13.45
C GLY A 73 8.32 -8.53 -11.96
N LEU A 74 7.67 -7.49 -11.41
CA LEU A 74 7.70 -7.14 -10.00
C LEU A 74 6.46 -7.71 -9.30
N ASP A 75 6.65 -8.28 -8.11
CA ASP A 75 5.62 -8.97 -7.33
C ASP A 75 5.47 -8.45 -5.89
N THR A 76 6.13 -7.34 -5.56
CA THR A 76 6.08 -6.72 -4.23
C THR A 76 4.63 -6.43 -3.82
N PRO A 77 4.20 -6.84 -2.60
CA PRO A 77 2.88 -6.51 -2.06
C PRO A 77 2.61 -5.01 -2.06
N PHE A 78 1.36 -4.63 -2.35
CA PHE A 78 0.96 -3.24 -2.55
C PHE A 78 -0.25 -2.83 -1.70
N GLY A 79 -0.01 -2.09 -0.63
CA GLY A 79 -1.06 -1.57 0.25
C GLY A 79 -1.71 -0.31 -0.31
N CYS A 80 -3.02 -0.34 -0.56
CA CYS A 80 -3.80 0.80 -1.05
C CYS A 80 -4.72 1.35 0.04
N GLY A 81 -4.68 2.66 0.32
CA GLY A 81 -5.55 3.28 1.32
C GLY A 81 -5.92 4.73 1.02
N GLY A 82 -6.68 5.33 1.93
CA GLY A 82 -7.14 6.72 1.85
C GLY A 82 -8.66 6.86 1.86
N GLY A 83 -9.16 8.07 2.15
CA GLY A 83 -10.56 8.28 2.51
C GLY A 83 -11.60 8.02 1.41
N ALA A 84 -11.19 7.95 0.14
CA ALA A 84 -12.06 7.52 -0.95
C ALA A 84 -11.97 6.02 -1.26
N VAL A 85 -10.93 5.35 -0.76
CA VAL A 85 -10.56 3.98 -1.11
C VAL A 85 -11.41 2.97 -0.36
N ARG A 86 -11.81 1.90 -1.05
CA ARG A 86 -12.60 0.80 -0.50
C ARG A 86 -11.95 -0.54 -0.83
N ARG A 87 -12.20 -1.53 0.01
CA ARG A 87 -11.64 -2.88 -0.11
C ARG A 87 -12.02 -3.57 -1.42
N ASP A 88 -13.30 -3.54 -1.77
CA ASP A 88 -13.83 -4.16 -2.99
C ASP A 88 -13.07 -3.70 -4.24
N PHE A 89 -12.87 -2.39 -4.38
CA PHE A 89 -12.11 -1.81 -5.49
C PHE A 89 -10.64 -2.24 -5.50
N VAL A 90 -9.98 -2.24 -4.34
CA VAL A 90 -8.56 -2.57 -4.23
C VAL A 90 -8.32 -4.04 -4.57
N GLU A 91 -9.15 -4.94 -4.02
CA GLU A 91 -8.94 -6.38 -4.06
C GLU A 91 -9.34 -7.02 -5.41
N GLU A 92 -9.99 -6.28 -6.31
CA GLU A 92 -10.16 -6.67 -7.72
C GLU A 92 -8.83 -6.81 -8.47
N THR A 93 -7.79 -6.10 -8.02
CA THR A 93 -6.44 -6.16 -8.61
C THR A 93 -5.59 -7.16 -7.83
N PRO A 94 -4.86 -8.10 -8.46
CA PRO A 94 -3.90 -8.97 -7.75
C PRO A 94 -2.75 -8.17 -7.10
N GLN A 95 -2.02 -8.77 -6.16
CA GLN A 95 -0.85 -8.17 -5.46
C GLN A 95 -1.17 -7.00 -4.51
N THR A 96 -2.40 -6.49 -4.52
CA THR A 96 -2.82 -5.40 -3.64
C THR A 96 -3.46 -5.91 -2.35
N PHE A 97 -3.54 -5.06 -1.34
CA PHE A 97 -4.47 -5.25 -0.21
C PHE A 97 -4.94 -3.89 0.29
N TYR A 98 -6.10 -3.84 0.94
CA TYR A 98 -6.68 -2.59 1.43
C TYR A 98 -6.08 -2.22 2.79
N GLY A 99 -5.44 -1.05 2.86
CA GLY A 99 -4.96 -0.47 4.11
C GLY A 99 -6.07 0.37 4.75
N VAL A 100 -6.49 -0.03 5.95
CA VAL A 100 -7.62 0.61 6.65
C VAL A 100 -7.17 1.84 7.44
N GLU A 101 -6.14 1.69 8.26
CA GLU A 101 -5.60 2.77 9.09
C GLU A 101 -4.08 2.87 8.93
N ALA A 102 -3.55 4.09 9.02
CA ALA A 102 -2.11 4.33 8.83
C ALA A 102 -1.25 3.58 9.87
N TYR A 103 -1.73 3.43 11.11
CA TYR A 103 -1.01 2.74 12.17
C TYR A 103 -1.05 1.21 12.06
N HIS A 104 -1.82 0.65 11.12
CA HIS A 104 -1.78 -0.78 10.80
C HIS A 104 -0.56 -1.15 9.97
N VAL A 105 -0.03 -0.21 9.18
CA VAL A 105 1.02 -0.48 8.19
C VAL A 105 2.27 -1.12 8.80
N PRO A 106 2.79 -0.71 9.97
CA PRO A 106 3.94 -1.39 10.58
C PRO A 106 3.68 -2.88 10.85
N LYS A 107 2.53 -3.24 11.43
CA LYS A 107 2.18 -4.65 11.70
C LYS A 107 2.04 -5.47 10.42
N LEU A 108 1.52 -4.85 9.35
CA LEU A 108 1.43 -5.48 8.04
C LEU A 108 2.81 -5.68 7.42
N ALA A 109 3.74 -4.75 7.62
CA ALA A 109 5.13 -4.90 7.19
C ALA A 109 5.84 -5.99 7.99
N ASP A 110 5.64 -6.05 9.32
CA ASP A 110 6.19 -7.10 10.18
C ASP A 110 5.69 -8.48 9.74
N ALA A 111 4.40 -8.62 9.42
CA ALA A 111 3.85 -9.87 8.91
C ALA A 111 4.49 -10.31 7.57
N ILE A 112 4.90 -9.38 6.71
CA ILE A 112 5.60 -9.71 5.46
C ILE A 112 7.05 -10.11 5.76
N VAL A 113 7.74 -9.36 6.62
CA VAL A 113 9.18 -9.51 6.85
C VAL A 113 9.50 -10.67 7.80
N ASP A 114 8.79 -10.75 8.92
CA ASP A 114 9.07 -11.69 10.00
C ASP A 114 8.33 -13.02 9.79
N ASP A 115 7.06 -12.97 9.39
CA ASP A 115 6.22 -14.15 9.22
C ASP A 115 6.19 -14.68 7.77
N GLY A 116 6.75 -13.93 6.81
CA GLY A 116 6.78 -14.31 5.40
C GLY A 116 5.41 -14.33 4.72
N LYS A 117 4.42 -13.60 5.25
CA LYS A 117 3.06 -13.57 4.72
C LYS A 117 2.99 -12.91 3.34
N THR A 118 2.18 -13.48 2.46
CA THR A 118 1.92 -12.88 1.15
C THR A 118 0.79 -11.86 1.20
N TRP A 119 0.54 -11.16 0.09
CA TRP A 119 -0.63 -10.28 -0.02
C TRP A 119 -1.95 -11.05 0.10
N GLU A 120 -2.02 -12.33 -0.34
CA GLU A 120 -3.20 -13.17 -0.14
C GLU A 120 -3.45 -13.47 1.34
N ASP A 121 -2.38 -13.72 2.11
CA ASP A 121 -2.49 -13.99 3.54
C ASP A 121 -2.93 -12.74 4.29
N ILE A 122 -2.40 -11.57 3.92
CA ILE A 122 -2.86 -10.28 4.47
C ILE A 122 -4.36 -10.09 4.25
N ARG A 123 -4.89 -10.39 3.06
CA ARG A 123 -6.33 -10.25 2.79
C ARG A 123 -7.21 -11.17 3.65
N LYS A 124 -6.71 -12.35 4.03
CA LYS A 124 -7.43 -13.34 4.81
C LYS A 124 -7.34 -13.08 6.31
N GLU A 125 -6.17 -12.63 6.75
CA GLU A 125 -5.79 -12.58 8.18
C GLU A 125 -5.61 -11.14 8.66
N TYR A 126 -6.12 -10.13 7.94
CA TYR A 126 -5.87 -8.72 8.24
C TYR A 126 -6.13 -8.37 9.70
N SER A 127 -7.33 -8.70 10.22
CA SER A 127 -7.75 -8.41 11.60
C SER A 127 -6.84 -9.10 12.62
N ASP A 128 -6.41 -10.32 12.34
CA ASP A 128 -5.51 -11.08 13.21
C ASP A 128 -4.10 -10.48 13.20
N ILE A 129 -3.59 -10.07 12.04
CA ILE A 129 -2.28 -9.41 11.88
C ILE A 129 -2.25 -8.09 12.64
N VAL A 130 -3.30 -7.27 12.50
CA VAL A 130 -3.33 -5.99 13.20
C VAL A 130 -3.72 -6.13 14.68
N GLY A 131 -4.22 -7.30 15.09
CA GLY A 131 -4.58 -7.61 16.47
C GLY A 131 -5.81 -6.85 16.98
N GLU A 132 -6.69 -6.43 16.07
CA GLU A 132 -7.94 -5.74 16.41
C GLU A 132 -9.05 -6.05 15.39
N TYR A 133 -10.30 -5.81 15.79
CA TYR A 133 -11.44 -5.98 14.90
C TYR A 133 -11.45 -4.89 13.82
N VAL A 134 -11.35 -5.31 12.57
CA VAL A 134 -11.39 -4.41 11.40
C VAL A 134 -12.63 -4.73 10.58
N ALA A 135 -13.63 -3.84 10.65
CA ALA A 135 -14.93 -4.07 10.01
C ALA A 135 -14.85 -4.32 8.50
N ALA A 136 -13.85 -3.74 7.81
CA ALA A 136 -13.63 -3.98 6.38
C ALA A 136 -13.13 -5.41 6.07
N TYR A 137 -12.58 -6.10 7.08
CA TYR A 137 -11.96 -7.42 7.01
C TYR A 137 -12.64 -8.46 7.91
N SER A 138 -13.90 -8.21 8.28
CA SER A 138 -14.72 -9.09 9.12
C SER A 138 -15.93 -9.63 8.37
#